data_AF-A0A6P0GJZ2-F1
#
_entry.id   AF-A0A6P0GJZ2-F1
#
_cell.length_a   1.000
_cell.length_b   1.000
_cell.length_c   1.000
_cell.angle_alpha   90.00
_cell.angle_beta   90.00
_cell.angle_gamma   90.00
#
_symmetry.space_group_name_H-M   'P 1'
#
loop_
_entity.id
_entity.type
_entity.pdbx_description
1 polymer ?
#
loop_
_entity_poly.entity_id
_entity_poly.type
_entity_poly.pdbx_seq_one_letter_code
_entity_poly.pdbx_strand_id
1 'polypeptide(L)' 'MLQVRNVPDDLHAVLRNRALESGLSLSEYVLRELQAVAARPSKAEVLARAARRGGRLSFDEAVAAVSAERPDTP' A
#
# COMPACT_ATOMS: atom_id res chain seq x y z
N MET A 1 -15.12 -10.12 18.37
CA MET A 1 -15.01 -8.88 19.18
C MET A 1 -13.54 -8.58 19.40
N LEU A 2 -13.04 -7.47 18.88
CA LEU A 2 -11.69 -6.96 19.13
C LEU A 2 -11.83 -5.73 20.03
N GLN A 3 -11.33 -5.80 21.26
CA GLN A 3 -11.37 -4.69 22.21
C GLN A 3 -9.95 -4.16 22.43
N VAL A 4 -9.67 -2.96 21.94
CA VAL A 4 -8.37 -2.30 22.13
C VAL A 4 -8.36 -1.66 23.52
N ARG A 5 -7.44 -2.10 24.37
CA ARG A 5 -7.24 -1.57 25.73
C ARG A 5 -6.04 -0.63 25.74
N ASN A 6 -6.02 0.32 26.68
CA ASN A 6 -4.96 1.33 26.82
C ASN A 6 -4.83 2.27 25.62
N VAL A 7 -5.95 2.78 25.10
CA VAL A 7 -5.92 3.86 24.11
C VAL A 7 -5.70 5.17 24.87
N PRO A 8 -4.60 5.91 24.60
CA PRO A 8 -4.42 7.24 25.18
C PRO A 8 -5.59 8.17 24.84
N ASP A 9 -6.01 9.02 25.79
CA ASP A 9 -7.21 9.85 25.64
C ASP A 9 -7.10 10.83 24.45
N ASP A 10 -5.90 11.32 24.18
CA ASP A 10 -5.56 12.14 23.02
C ASP A 10 -5.75 11.38 21.71
N LEU A 11 -5.30 10.13 21.64
CA LEU A 11 -5.51 9.27 20.47
C LEU A 11 -7.00 8.98 20.27
N HIS A 12 -7.73 8.72 21.36
CA HIS A 12 -9.17 8.49 21.29
C HIS A 12 -9.92 9.73 20.77
N ALA A 13 -9.56 10.93 21.23
CA ALA A 13 -10.15 12.18 20.75
C ALA A 13 -9.90 12.41 19.25
N VAL A 14 -8.67 12.17 18.79
CA VAL A 14 -8.31 12.30 17.36
C VAL A 14 -9.10 11.32 16.51
N LEU A 15 -9.16 10.04 16.90
CA LEU A 15 -9.89 9.01 16.15
C LEU A 15 -11.38 9.29 16.12
N ARG A 16 -11.96 9.78 17.22
CA ARG A 16 -13.37 10.17 17.29
C ARG A 16 -13.68 11.32 16.35
N ASN A 17 -12.85 12.36 16.32
CA ASN A 17 -13.06 13.49 15.42
C ASN A 17 -13.01 13.05 13.95
N ARG A 18 -12.02 12.23 13.57
CA ARG A 18 -11.92 11.71 12.20
C ARG A 18 -13.06 10.77 11.81
N ALA A 19 -13.60 10.03 12.77
CA ALA A 19 -14.78 9.21 12.57
C ALA A 19 -16.01 10.08 12.26
N LEU A 20 -16.21 11.16 13.04
CA LEU A 20 -17.28 12.13 12.80
C LEU A 20 -17.14 12.83 11.44
N GLU A 21 -15.93 13.26 11.07
CA GLU A 21 -15.64 13.84 9.75
C GLU A 21 -15.95 12.87 8.60
N SER A 22 -15.76 11.57 8.83
CA SER A 22 -16.08 10.52 7.85
C SER A 22 -17.56 10.09 7.88
N GLY A 23 -18.38 10.63 8.80
CA GLY A 23 -19.76 10.20 9.02
C GLY A 23 -19.90 8.77 9.54
N LEU A 24 -18.85 8.22 10.18
CA LEU A 24 -18.79 6.85 10.67
C LEU A 24 -18.80 6.83 12.21
N SER A 25 -19.29 5.73 12.80
CA SER A 25 -19.01 5.47 14.21
C SER A 25 -17.51 5.22 14.43
N LEU A 26 -17.02 5.46 15.66
CA LEU A 26 -15.61 5.23 16.00
C LEU A 26 -15.17 3.80 15.68
N SER A 27 -16.00 2.80 15.99
CA SER A 27 -15.73 1.39 15.74
C SER A 27 -15.61 1.08 14.24
N GLU A 28 -16.50 1.64 13.42
CA GLU A 28 -16.48 1.47 11.95
C GLU A 28 -15.27 2.16 11.34
N TYR A 29 -14.96 3.38 11.79
CA TYR A 29 -13.78 4.12 11.36
C TYR A 29 -12.50 3.32 11.65
N VAL A 30 -12.32 2.85 12.89
CA VAL A 30 -11.15 2.06 13.28
C VAL A 30 -11.08 0.75 12.50
N LEU A 31 -12.22 0.07 12.28
CA LEU A 31 -12.27 -1.15 11.49
C LEU A 31 -11.84 -0.92 10.04
N ARG A 32 -12.28 0.19 9.42
CA ARG A 32 -11.88 0.58 8.07
C ARG A 32 -10.38 0.82 7.97
N GLU A 33 -9.80 1.54 8.94
CA GLU A 33 -8.36 1.78 8.98
C GLU A 33 -7.58 0.46 9.17
N LEU A 34 -8.06 -0.45 10.03
CA LEU A 34 -7.47 -1.78 10.21
C LEU A 34 -7.55 -2.62 8.93
N GLN A 35 -8.65 -2.56 8.20
CA GLN A 35 -8.79 -3.22 6.90
C GLN A 35 -7.83 -2.62 5.87
N ALA A 36 -7.66 -1.31 5.84
CA ALA A 36 -6.69 -0.66 4.94
C ALA A 36 -5.24 -1.06 5.26
N VAL A 37 -4.91 -1.21 6.55
CA VAL A 37 -3.62 -1.73 7.00
C VAL A 37 -3.44 -3.20 6.57
N ALA A 38 -4.47 -4.04 6.76
CA ALA A 38 -4.44 -5.44 6.37
C ALA A 38 -4.45 -5.66 4.84
N ALA A 39 -5.06 -4.75 4.09
CA ALA A 39 -5.16 -4.82 2.63
C ALA A 39 -3.86 -4.43 1.92
N ARG A 40 -2.92 -3.76 2.60
CA ARG A 40 -1.59 -3.50 2.05
C ARG A 40 -0.76 -4.78 2.17
N PRO A 41 -0.45 -5.48 1.06
CA PRO A 41 0.55 -6.54 1.12
C PRO A 41 1.83 -5.93 1.67
N SER A 42 2.42 -6.60 2.65
CA SER A 42 3.71 -6.20 3.20
C SER A 42 4.71 -6.00 2.07
N LYS A 43 5.67 -5.08 2.24
CA LYS A 43 6.77 -4.89 1.26
C LYS A 43 7.43 -6.23 0.91
N ALA A 44 7.51 -7.15 1.87
CA ALA A 44 8.00 -8.52 1.67
C ALA A 44 7.11 -9.34 0.73
N GLU A 45 5.79 -9.26 0.84
CA GLU A 45 4.85 -9.96 -0.06
C GLU A 45 4.82 -9.35 -1.46
N VAL A 46 4.95 -8.04 -1.59
CA VAL A 46 5.10 -7.36 -2.89
C VAL A 46 6.41 -7.80 -3.55
N LEU A 47 7.52 -7.82 -2.80
CA LEU A 47 8.83 -8.23 -3.32
C LEU A 47 8.86 -9.74 -3.65
N ALA A 48 8.21 -10.59 -2.84
CA ALA A 48 8.06 -12.02 -3.12
C ALA A 48 7.19 -12.28 -4.35
N ARG A 49 6.14 -11.48 -4.57
CA ARG A 49 5.31 -11.55 -5.79
C ARG A 49 6.10 -11.06 -7.02
N ALA A 50 6.90 -10.01 -6.90
CA ALA A 50 7.77 -9.54 -7.96
C ALA A 50 8.85 -10.58 -8.31
N ALA A 51 9.47 -11.22 -7.32
CA ALA A 51 10.42 -12.31 -7.52
C ALA A 51 9.80 -13.51 -8.26
N ARG A 52 8.51 -13.81 -8.03
CA ARG A 52 7.78 -14.86 -8.75
C ARG A 52 7.36 -14.51 -10.17
N ARG A 53 7.31 -13.22 -10.52
CA ARG A 53 6.98 -12.72 -11.87
C ARG A 53 8.22 -12.24 -12.64
N GLY A 54 9.42 -12.48 -12.11
CA GLY A 54 10.67 -11.98 -12.68
C GLY A 54 10.90 -12.50 -14.10
N GLY A 55 10.50 -11.72 -15.10
CA GLY A 55 11.14 -11.75 -16.40
C GLY A 55 12.58 -11.34 -16.17
N ARG A 56 13.52 -12.26 -16.42
CA ARG A 56 14.95 -11.94 -16.50
C ARG A 56 15.13 -11.09 -17.75
N LEU A 57 14.97 -9.78 -17.63
CA LEU A 57 15.45 -8.86 -18.64
C LEU A 57 16.78 -8.31 -18.14
N SER A 58 17.85 -8.58 -18.89
CA SER A 58 19.14 -7.93 -18.70
C SER A 58 18.99 -6.43 -18.96
N PHE A 59 19.84 -5.65 -18.31
CA PHE A 59 19.94 -4.22 -18.59
C PHE A 59 20.27 -3.97 -20.07
N ASP A 60 21.08 -4.83 -20.68
CA ASP A 60 21.42 -4.78 -22.10
C ASP A 60 20.20 -5.01 -23.00
N GLU A 61 19.28 -5.90 -22.60
CA GLU A 61 18.04 -6.18 -23.33
C GLU A 61 17.04 -5.01 -23.23
N ALA A 62 17.01 -4.33 -22.09
CA ALA A 62 16.21 -3.11 -21.91
C ALA A 62 16.74 -1.95 -22.78
N VAL A 63 18.06 -1.79 -22.85
CA VAL A 63 18.71 -0.76 -23.68
C VAL A 63 18.47 -1.03 -25.17
N ALA A 64 18.64 -2.28 -25.62
CA ALA A 64 18.41 -2.66 -27.01
C ALA A 64 16.95 -2.44 -27.45
N ALA A 65 15.97 -2.72 -26.58
CA ALA A 65 14.56 -2.49 -26.87
C ALA A 65 14.24 -1.00 -27.08
N VAL A 66 14.81 -0.12 -26.25
CA VAL A 66 14.62 1.34 -26.34
C VAL A 66 15.31 1.91 -27.58
N SER A 67 16.50 1.42 -27.94
CA SER A 67 17.21 1.82 -29.16
C SER A 67 16.54 1.33 -30.44
N ALA A 68 15.84 0.19 -30.40
CA ALA A 68 15.08 -0.31 -31.56
C ALA A 68 13.82 0.52 -31.85
N GLU A 69 13.23 1.14 -30.83
CA GLU A 69 12.00 1.94 -30.97
C GLU A 69 12.28 3.40 -31.39
N ARG A 70 13.50 3.88 -31.18
CA ARG A 70 13.99 5.14 -31.74
C ARG A 70 14.90 4.83 -32.93
N PRO A 71 14.40 4.79 -34.18
CA PRO A 71 15.30 4.79 -35.32
C PRO A 71 16.14 6.06 -35.23
N ASP A 72 17.46 5.90 -35.14
CA ASP A 72 18.42 6.97 -35.36
C ASP A 72 18.10 7.59 -36.72
N THR A 73 17.42 8.73 -36.71
CA THR A 73 17.34 9.58 -37.89
C THR A 73 18.66 10.37 -37.93
N PRO A 74 19.48 10.20 -38.99
CA PRO A 74 20.76 10.90 -39.13
C PRO A 74 20.60 12.41 -39.27
#